data_AF-A0A6N8BH47-F1
#
_entry.id   AF-A0A6N8BH47-F1
#
_cell.length_a   1.000
_cell.length_b   1.000
_cell.length_c   1.000
_cell.angle_alpha   90.00
_cell.angle_beta   90.00
_cell.angle_gamma   90.00
#
_symmetry.space_group_name_H-M   'P 1'
#
loop_
_entity.id
_entity.type
_entity.pdbx_description
1 polymer ?
#
loop_
_entity_poly.entity_id
_entity_poly.type
_entity_poly.pdbx_seq_one_letter_code
_entity_poly.pdbx_strand_id
1 'polypeptide(L)'
;MSLPCRLVDIEKLLKQGEKPKPGDMWFAPWIGNDHSDLSPEYKFNWRGKRPPLFVTLPNGRIWCVDFTSSEKYRSWIVRGVPPQISVYPSVNSPGGKGYHGLLICGFFCDDLEGRTND
;
A
#
# COMPACT_ATOMS: atom_id res chain seq x y z
N MET A 1 -5.12 -3.23 -17.04
CA MET A 1 -3.66 -3.10 -17.34
C MET A 1 -2.91 -3.38 -16.04
N SER A 2 -1.77 -4.09 -16.06
CA SER A 2 -0.98 -4.28 -14.83
C SER A 2 0.01 -3.13 -14.62
N LEU A 3 0.05 -2.57 -13.41
CA LEU A 3 0.97 -1.49 -13.05
C LEU A 3 2.07 -2.05 -12.12
N PRO A 4 3.35 -2.02 -12.51
CA PRO A 4 4.44 -2.51 -11.66
C PRO A 4 4.70 -1.55 -10.49
N CYS A 5 4.99 -2.14 -9.34
CA CYS A 5 5.43 -1.41 -8.17
C CYS A 5 6.95 -1.33 -8.11
N ARG A 6 7.46 -0.28 -7.48
CA ARG A 6 8.90 -0.10 -7.23
C ARG A 6 9.11 0.53 -5.86
N LEU A 7 10.18 0.11 -5.18
CA LEU A 7 10.58 0.72 -3.93
C LEU A 7 11.37 1.99 -4.24
N VAL A 8 10.99 3.11 -3.62
CA VAL A 8 11.61 4.42 -3.80
C VAL A 8 12.10 4.99 -2.48
N ASP A 9 13.10 5.85 -2.57
CA ASP A 9 13.49 6.73 -1.47
C ASP A 9 12.60 7.97 -1.49
N ILE A 10 11.64 8.00 -0.57
CA ILE A 10 10.66 9.06 -0.45
C ILE A 10 11.29 10.41 -0.08
N GLU A 11 12.33 10.43 0.75
CA GLU A 11 12.99 11.68 1.13
C GLU A 11 13.72 12.29 -0.06
N LYS A 12 14.38 11.44 -0.86
CA LYS A 12 15.05 11.89 -2.09
C LYS A 12 14.05 12.46 -3.09
N LEU A 13 12.93 11.78 -3.32
CA LEU A 13 11.86 12.26 -4.22
C LEU A 13 11.33 13.62 -3.78
N LEU A 14 10.99 13.77 -2.49
CA LEU A 14 10.45 15.01 -1.97
C LEU A 14 11.47 16.15 -2.00
N LYS A 15 12.76 15.89 -1.73
CA LYS A 15 13.85 16.88 -1.86
C LYS A 15 14.03 17.37 -3.30
N GLN A 16 13.68 16.55 -4.29
CA GLN A 16 13.71 16.90 -5.71
C GLN A 16 12.43 17.63 -6.18
N GLY A 17 11.46 17.84 -5.30
CA GLY A 17 10.15 18.41 -5.65
C GLY A 17 9.25 17.44 -6.42
N GLU A 18 9.58 16.15 -6.44
CA GLU A 18 8.78 15.11 -7.09
C GLU A 18 7.72 14.55 -6.14
N LYS A 19 6.59 14.13 -6.71
CA LYS A 19 5.53 13.42 -5.98
C LYS A 19 5.61 11.92 -6.27
N PRO A 20 5.31 11.04 -5.29
CA PRO A 20 5.17 9.61 -5.54
C PRO A 20 4.18 9.33 -6.66
N LYS A 21 4.59 8.49 -7.62
CA LYS A 21 3.77 8.08 -8.77
C LYS A 21 3.03 6.78 -8.42
N PRO A 22 1.92 6.46 -9.12
CA PRO A 22 1.28 5.16 -8.98
C PRO A 22 2.29 4.01 -9.06
N GLY A 23 2.22 3.07 -8.10
CA GLY A 23 3.16 1.95 -7.95
C GLY A 23 4.40 2.25 -7.09
N ASP A 24 4.69 3.51 -6.77
CA ASP A 24 5.78 3.83 -5.85
C ASP A 24 5.46 3.33 -4.45
N MET A 25 6.38 2.57 -3.86
CA MET A 25 6.36 2.08 -2.49
C MET A 25 7.45 2.73 -1.68
N TRP A 26 7.21 3.02 -0.41
CA TRP A 26 8.25 3.52 0.49
C TRP A 26 8.00 3.12 1.95
N PHE A 27 9.07 3.03 2.71
CA PHE A 27 9.01 2.90 4.16
C PHE A 27 8.88 4.28 4.80
N ALA A 28 8.00 4.42 5.79
CA ALA A 28 7.72 5.67 6.49
C ALA A 28 8.27 5.63 7.93
N PRO A 29 9.59 5.84 8.15
CA PRO A 29 10.22 5.75 9.48
C PRO A 29 9.69 6.77 10.50
N TRP A 30 9.06 7.85 10.03
CA TRP A 30 8.41 8.84 10.88
C TRP A 30 7.08 8.35 11.50
N ILE A 31 6.50 7.27 11.00
CA ILE A 31 5.36 6.61 11.65
C ILE A 31 5.92 5.68 12.73
N GLY A 32 5.78 6.10 13.98
CA GLY A 32 6.23 5.33 15.13
C GLY A 32 5.55 3.96 15.20
N ASN A 33 6.29 2.98 15.75
CA ASN A 33 5.85 1.59 15.91
C ASN A 33 4.52 1.40 16.67
N ASP A 34 4.12 2.41 17.45
CA ASP A 34 2.93 2.39 18.31
C ASP A 34 1.78 3.27 17.78
N HIS A 35 1.85 3.72 16.53
CA HIS A 35 0.79 4.48 15.89
C HIS A 35 -0.56 3.73 15.98
N SER A 36 -1.63 4.46 16.31
CA SER A 36 -2.98 3.90 16.56
C SER A 36 -3.49 3.09 15.37
N ASP A 37 -3.24 3.61 14.17
CA ASP A 37 -3.80 3.06 12.94
C ASP A 37 -3.07 1.81 12.45
N LEU A 38 -1.90 1.48 13.02
CA LEU A 38 -1.16 0.27 12.65
C LEU A 38 -1.94 -0.98 13.06
N SER A 39 -2.08 -1.89 12.09
CA SER A 39 -2.81 -3.13 12.28
C SER A 39 -2.18 -4.04 13.35
N PRO A 40 -2.98 -4.88 14.02
CA PRO A 40 -2.44 -5.92 14.91
C PRO A 40 -1.41 -6.81 14.23
N GLU A 41 -1.62 -7.14 12.95
CA GLU A 41 -0.73 -7.96 12.14
C GLU A 41 0.67 -7.31 11.98
N TYR A 42 0.71 -6.00 11.70
CA TYR A 42 1.97 -5.26 11.68
C TYR A 42 2.64 -5.26 13.07
N LYS A 43 1.87 -4.97 14.12
CA LYS A 43 2.39 -4.91 15.50
C LYS A 43 2.99 -6.24 15.95
N PHE A 44 2.43 -7.36 15.51
CA PHE A 44 2.91 -8.69 15.83
C PHE A 44 4.13 -9.09 14.99
N ASN A 45 4.06 -8.90 13.67
CA ASN A 45 5.06 -9.46 12.76
C ASN A 45 6.23 -8.53 12.44
N TRP A 46 6.00 -7.21 12.43
CA TRP A 46 6.89 -6.22 11.82
C TRP A 46 7.35 -5.10 12.75
N ARG A 47 6.70 -4.91 13.90
CA ARG A 47 7.11 -3.93 14.92
C ARG A 47 8.60 -4.07 15.25
N GLY A 48 9.35 -2.98 15.11
CA GLY A 48 10.79 -2.96 15.36
C GLY A 48 11.66 -3.67 14.31
N LYS A 49 11.08 -4.31 13.28
CA LYS A 49 11.81 -4.96 12.18
C LYS A 49 11.91 -4.09 10.93
N ARG A 50 10.85 -3.33 10.63
CA ARG A 50 10.82 -2.35 9.53
C ARG A 50 9.80 -1.25 9.81
N PRO A 51 9.97 -0.04 9.23
CA PRO A 51 8.91 0.96 9.25
C PRO A 51 7.66 0.49 8.47
N PRO A 52 6.51 1.16 8.69
CA PRO A 52 5.31 0.94 7.90
C PRO A 52 5.53 1.21 6.42
N LEU A 53 4.93 0.37 5.58
CA LEU A 53 5.02 0.41 4.12
C LEU A 53 3.81 1.15 3.54
N PHE A 54 4.12 2.17 2.75
CA PHE A 54 3.16 2.92 1.98
C PHE A 54 3.31 2.61 0.50
N VAL A 55 2.22 2.77 -0.25
CA VAL A 55 2.19 2.65 -1.70
C VAL A 55 1.20 3.65 -2.29
N THR A 56 1.54 4.21 -3.45
CA THR A 56 0.61 5.00 -4.26
C THR A 56 -0.21 4.07 -5.14
N LEU A 57 -1.52 4.06 -4.94
CA LEU A 57 -2.49 3.30 -5.72
C LEU A 57 -2.59 3.81 -7.18
N PRO A 58 -3.16 3.02 -8.11
CA PRO A 58 -3.39 3.44 -9.49
C PRO A 58 -4.16 4.76 -9.65
N ASN A 59 -5.07 5.07 -8.73
CA ASN A 59 -5.81 6.34 -8.73
C ASN A 59 -5.05 7.52 -8.08
N GLY A 60 -3.76 7.34 -7.75
CA GLY A 60 -2.91 8.36 -7.15
C GLY A 60 -3.08 8.55 -5.64
N ARG A 61 -3.98 7.79 -4.99
CA ARG A 61 -4.13 7.85 -3.54
C ARG A 61 -3.01 7.10 -2.84
N ILE A 62 -2.63 7.59 -1.67
CA ILE A 62 -1.63 6.96 -0.83
C ILE A 62 -2.33 5.99 0.12
N TRP A 63 -1.84 4.76 0.18
CA TRP A 63 -2.34 3.72 1.07
C TRP A 63 -1.18 3.15 1.90
N CYS A 64 -1.40 3.05 3.21
CA CYS A 64 -0.48 2.33 4.10
C CYS A 64 -0.92 0.87 4.18
N VAL A 65 -0.08 -0.02 3.67
CA VAL A 65 -0.33 -1.47 3.63
C VAL A 65 -0.44 -2.06 5.05
N ASP A 66 0.25 -1.45 6.00
CA ASP A 66 0.34 -1.92 7.38
C ASP A 66 -0.73 -1.34 8.32
N PHE A 67 -1.55 -0.40 7.83
CA PHE A 67 -2.66 0.15 8.61
C PHE A 67 -3.80 -0.85 8.74
N THR A 68 -4.68 -0.57 9.71
CA THR A 68 -5.90 -1.32 9.95
C THR A 68 -6.83 -1.13 8.75
N SER A 69 -7.34 -2.23 8.18
CA SER A 69 -8.38 -2.16 7.15
C SER A 69 -9.73 -1.77 7.76
N SER A 70 -10.71 -1.41 6.93
CA SER A 70 -12.10 -1.26 7.41
C SER A 70 -12.62 -2.55 8.07
N GLU A 71 -13.67 -2.38 8.88
CA GLU A 71 -14.08 -3.16 10.06
C GLU A 71 -14.08 -4.70 9.94
N LYS A 72 -14.16 -5.26 8.73
CA LYS A 72 -14.32 -6.69 8.51
C LYS A 72 -13.03 -7.52 8.67
N TYR A 73 -11.86 -6.98 8.30
CA TYR A 73 -10.62 -7.77 8.23
C TYR A 73 -9.52 -7.33 9.20
N ARG A 74 -9.65 -6.14 9.82
CA ARG A 74 -8.70 -5.53 10.79
C ARG A 74 -7.24 -5.38 10.32
N SER A 75 -6.85 -5.97 9.19
CA SER A 75 -5.49 -5.99 8.63
C SER A 75 -5.50 -6.59 7.23
N TRP A 76 -4.39 -6.46 6.52
CA TRP A 76 -4.10 -7.22 5.31
C TRP A 76 -3.06 -8.31 5.59
N ILE A 77 -3.21 -9.44 4.91
CA ILE A 77 -2.18 -10.47 4.83
C ILE A 77 -1.16 -10.02 3.78
N VAL A 78 0.08 -9.80 4.19
CA VAL A 78 1.18 -9.37 3.32
C VAL A 78 2.21 -10.49 3.21
N ARG A 79 2.55 -10.87 1.97
CA ARG A 79 3.58 -11.86 1.66
C ARG A 79 4.65 -11.26 0.75
N GLY A 80 5.87 -11.80 0.81
CA GLY A 80 7.00 -11.35 -0.01
C GLY A 80 7.74 -10.15 0.61
N VAL A 81 8.57 -9.50 -0.19
CA VAL A 81 9.41 -8.36 0.22
C VAL A 81 9.23 -7.24 -0.80
N PRO A 82 9.04 -5.97 -0.38
CA PRO A 82 8.89 -4.87 -1.32
C PRO A 82 10.07 -4.77 -2.30
N PRO A 83 9.81 -4.48 -3.59
CA PRO A 83 8.49 -4.18 -4.17
C PRO A 83 7.65 -5.42 -4.54
N GLN A 84 8.20 -6.62 -4.46
CA GLN A 84 7.55 -7.88 -4.86
C GLN A 84 6.67 -8.47 -3.76
N ILE A 85 5.66 -7.71 -3.29
CA ILE A 85 4.70 -8.18 -2.30
C ILE A 85 3.38 -8.62 -2.92
N SER A 86 2.70 -9.53 -2.24
CA SER A 86 1.28 -9.85 -2.48
C SER A 86 0.46 -9.49 -1.25
N VAL A 87 -0.69 -8.85 -1.46
CA VAL A 87 -1.56 -8.38 -0.38
C VAL A 87 -2.99 -8.91 -0.54
N TYR A 88 -3.55 -9.43 0.55
CA TYR A 88 -4.90 -10.02 0.59
C TYR A 88 -5.70 -9.55 1.80
N PRO A 89 -7.03 -9.34 1.67
CA PRO A 89 -7.83 -9.38 0.44
C PRO A 89 -7.54 -8.18 -0.48
N SER A 90 -8.33 -8.01 -1.54
CA SER A 90 -8.22 -6.84 -2.44
C SER A 90 -8.26 -5.51 -1.68
N VAL A 91 -7.62 -4.52 -2.29
CA VAL A 91 -7.60 -3.14 -1.79
C VAL A 91 -8.82 -2.42 -2.35
N ASN A 92 -9.64 -1.87 -1.46
CA ASN A 92 -10.78 -1.03 -1.82
C ASN A 92 -10.57 0.40 -1.30
N SER A 93 -10.38 1.35 -2.22
CA SER A 93 -10.27 2.78 -1.96
C SER A 93 -11.47 3.51 -2.60
N PRO A 94 -12.61 3.63 -1.89
CA PRO A 94 -13.86 4.14 -2.46
C PRO A 94 -13.86 5.67 -2.66
N GLY A 95 -14.73 6.18 -3.53
CA GLY A 95 -14.95 7.62 -3.79
C GLY A 95 -14.75 7.99 -5.27
N GLY A 96 -14.81 9.29 -5.58
CA GLY A 96 -14.57 9.77 -6.95
C GLY A 96 -13.18 9.35 -7.44
N LYS A 97 -13.13 8.68 -8.61
CA LYS A 97 -11.93 7.98 -9.12
C LYS A 97 -11.39 6.92 -8.14
N GLY A 98 -12.26 6.13 -7.54
CA GLY A 98 -11.89 5.07 -6.61
C GLY A 98 -10.96 4.02 -7.24
N TYR A 99 -10.40 3.15 -6.41
CA TYR A 99 -9.64 1.99 -6.89
C TYR A 99 -10.10 0.75 -6.15
N HIS A 100 -10.40 -0.32 -6.90
CA HIS A 100 -10.63 -1.65 -6.35
C HIS A 100 -9.81 -2.66 -7.14
N GLY A 101 -8.90 -3.37 -6.46
CA GLY A 101 -8.00 -4.27 -7.17
C GLY A 101 -7.07 -5.06 -6.25
N LEU A 102 -6.19 -5.83 -6.86
CA LEU A 102 -5.24 -6.70 -6.19
C LEU A 102 -3.82 -6.16 -6.33
N LEU A 103 -2.99 -6.38 -5.30
CA LEU A 103 -1.55 -6.22 -5.37
C LEU A 103 -0.92 -7.60 -5.28
N ILE A 104 -0.44 -8.15 -6.39
CA ILE A 104 0.12 -9.51 -6.48
C ILE A 104 1.53 -9.44 -7.05
N CYS A 105 2.50 -10.01 -6.34
CA CYS A 105 3.91 -10.08 -6.75
C CYS A 105 4.49 -8.72 -7.22
N GLY A 106 4.06 -7.63 -6.58
CA GLY A 106 4.48 -6.28 -6.93
C GLY A 106 3.76 -5.66 -8.14
N PHE A 107 2.62 -6.21 -8.57
CA PHE A 107 1.79 -5.61 -9.61
C PHE A 107 0.42 -5.27 -9.08
N PHE A 108 -0.03 -4.03 -9.32
CA PHE A 108 -1.45 -3.72 -9.21
C PHE A 108 -2.19 -4.26 -10.43
N CYS A 109 -3.26 -5.00 -10.15
CA CYS A 109 -4.18 -5.54 -11.13
C CYS A 109 -5.60 -5.13 -10.76
N ASP A 110 -6.45 -4.96 -11.77
CA ASP A 110 -7.89 -4.75 -11.57
C ASP A 110 -8.49 -6.01 -10.93
N ASP A 111 -9.54 -5.86 -10.12
CA ASP A 111 -10.28 -7.02 -9.62
C ASP A 111 -11.15 -7.65 -10.74
N LEU A 112 -11.58 -8.90 -10.54
CA LEU A 112 -12.38 -9.67 -11.50
C LEU A 112 -13.75 -9.05 -11.82
N GLU A 113 -14.23 -8.04 -11.08
CA GLU A 113 -15.49 -7.35 -11.38
C GLU A 113 -15.35 -6.19 -12.37
N GLY A 114 -14.14 -5.88 -12.87
CA GLY A 114 -13.97 -4.99 -14.01
C GLY A 114 -14.50 -3.56 -13.79
N ARG A 115 -14.58 -3.08 -12.54
CA ARG A 115 -15.01 -1.70 -12.25
C ARG A 115 -13.90 -0.73 -12.64
N THR A 116 -13.80 -0.43 -13.92
CA THR A 116 -13.11 0.75 -14.42
C THR A 116 -13.93 1.97 -14.02
N ASN A 117 -13.41 2.82 -13.14
CA ASN A 117 -14.02 4.12 -12.91
C ASN A 117 -13.69 5.00 -14.12
N ASP A 118 -14.67 5.20 -15.00
CA ASP A 118 -14.68 6.29 -15.98
C ASP A 118 -14.55 7.66 -15.28
#